data_AF-A0A2A6KBZ3-F1
#
_entry.id   AF-A0A2A6KBZ3-F1
#
_cell.length_a   1.000
_cell.length_b   1.000
_cell.length_c   1.000
_cell.angle_alpha   90.00
_cell.angle_beta   90.00
_cell.angle_gamma   90.00
#
_symmetry.space_group_name_H-M   'P 1'
#
loop_
_entity.id
_entity.type
_entity.pdbx_description
1 polymer ?
#
loop_
_entity_poly.entity_id
_entity_poly.type
_entity_poly.pdbx_seq_one_letter_code
_entity_poly.pdbx_strand_id
1 'polypeptide(L)' 'MVVHRDMTSDEWKWLVRLCQHEADSIPKEIEARFTELGLFGPDGLSDNARNLVRNELLAERRNRLQGLH' A
#
# COMPACT_ATOMS: atom_id res chain seq x y z
N MET A 1 -8.33 10.06 -5.34
CA MET A 1 -7.87 8.69 -5.62
C MET A 1 -6.47 8.61 -5.05
N VAL A 2 -6.26 7.89 -3.94
CA VAL A 2 -4.95 7.84 -3.28
C VAL A 2 -3.97 7.07 -4.16
N VAL A 3 -2.79 7.63 -4.35
CA VAL A 3 -1.71 7.03 -5.16
C VAL A 3 -0.47 6.88 -4.30
N HIS A 4 0.42 5.96 -4.68
CA HIS A 4 1.67 5.72 -3.95
C HIS A 4 2.49 7.00 -3.70
N ARG A 5 2.45 7.99 -4.61
CA ARG A 5 3.12 9.30 -4.42
C ARG A 5 2.59 10.16 -3.26
N ASP A 6 1.41 9.84 -2.75
CA ASP A 6 0.82 10.54 -1.59
C ASP A 6 1.40 10.04 -0.27
N MET A 7 2.19 8.95 -0.31
CA MET A 7 2.79 8.30 0.84
C MET A 7 4.31 8.43 0.81
N THR A 8 4.91 8.44 1.99
CA THR A 8 6.33 8.23 2.19
C THR A 8 6.70 6.78 1.93
N SER A 9 8.00 6.53 1.71
CA SER A 9 8.53 5.18 1.50
C SER A 9 8.29 4.23 2.67
N ASP A 10 8.17 4.76 3.90
CA ASP A 10 7.91 3.97 5.11
C ASP A 10 6.44 3.53 5.19
N GLU A 11 5.53 4.48 4.98
CA GLU A 11 4.09 4.23 4.85
C GLU A 11 3.81 3.21 3.75
N TRP A 12 4.42 3.36 2.58
CA TRP A 12 4.27 2.38 1.50
C TRP A 12 4.74 0.98 1.89
N LYS A 13 5.90 0.86 2.55
CA LYS A 13 6.42 -0.43 3.02
C LYS A 13 5.45 -1.12 3.99
N TRP A 14 4.87 -0.37 4.91
CA TRP A 14 3.88 -0.91 5.85
C TRP A 14 2.59 -1.35 5.15
N LEU A 15 2.13 -0.58 4.16
CA LEU A 15 0.95 -0.93 3.36
C LEU A 15 1.16 -2.25 2.62
N VAL A 16 2.34 -2.41 2.01
CA VAL A 16 2.74 -3.63 1.29
C VAL A 16 2.81 -4.83 2.24
N ARG A 17 3.42 -4.68 3.43
CA ARG A 17 3.51 -5.75 4.44
C ARG A 17 2.15 -6.18 4.96
N LEU A 18 1.25 -5.23 5.23
CA LEU A 18 -0.13 -5.53 5.61
C LEU A 18 -0.86 -6.29 4.49
N CYS A 19 -0.70 -5.85 3.24
CA CYS A 19 -1.34 -6.49 2.09
C CYS A 19 -0.80 -7.92 1.84
N GLN A 20 0.45 -8.20 2.21
CA GLN A 20 1.07 -9.53 2.13
C GLN A 20 0.80 -10.41 3.35
N HIS A 21 0.02 -9.93 4.35
CA HIS A 21 -0.17 -10.61 5.64
C HIS A 21 1.15 -10.89 6.39
N GLU A 22 2.20 -10.11 6.12
CA GLU A 22 3.49 -10.22 6.82
C GLU A 22 3.49 -9.48 8.17
N ALA A 23 2.52 -8.59 8.38
CA ALA A 23 2.35 -7.85 9.62
C ALA A 23 0.91 -7.92 10.10
N ASP A 24 0.72 -8.30 11.36
CA ASP A 24 -0.59 -8.29 12.05
C ASP A 24 -0.88 -6.92 12.69
N SER A 25 0.12 -6.06 12.80
CA SER A 25 0.00 -4.75 13.44
C SER A 25 0.96 -3.74 12.83
N ILE A 26 0.54 -2.48 12.82
CA ILE A 26 1.30 -1.34 12.32
C ILE A 26 1.45 -0.28 13.40
N PRO A 27 2.44 0.63 13.28
CA PRO A 27 2.54 1.77 14.18
C PRO A 27 1.27 2.63 14.13
N LYS A 28 0.82 3.15 15.28
CA LYS A 28 -0.39 3.99 15.37
C LYS A 28 -0.37 5.21 14.46
N GLU A 29 0.81 5.77 14.20
CA GLU A 29 0.97 6.91 13.30
C GLU A 29 0.65 6.53 11.84
N ILE A 30 1.12 5.36 11.41
CA ILE A 30 0.82 4.78 10.09
C ILE A 30 -0.66 4.40 10.00
N GLU A 31 -1.23 3.85 11.07
CA GLU A 31 -2.66 3.50 11.14
C GLU A 31 -3.55 4.72 11.01
N ALA A 32 -3.23 5.79 11.75
CA ALA A 32 -3.92 7.07 11.65
C ALA A 32 -3.85 7.59 10.21
N ARG A 33 -2.67 7.58 9.60
CA ARG A 33 -2.51 8.03 8.21
C ARG A 33 -3.31 7.20 7.22
N PHE A 34 -3.26 5.88 7.32
CA PHE A 34 -4.02 5.02 6.41
C PHE A 34 -5.52 5.20 6.60
N THR A 35 -5.97 5.47 7.82
CA THR A 35 -7.36 5.80 8.10
C THR A 35 -7.75 7.14 7.47
N GLU A 36 -6.90 8.17 7.59
CA GLU A 36 -7.10 9.48 6.93
C GLU A 36 -7.18 9.34 5.40
N LEU A 37 -6.38 8.44 4.82
CA LEU A 37 -6.36 8.14 3.39
C LEU A 37 -7.49 7.20 2.95
N GLY A 38 -8.31 6.70 3.88
CA GLY A 38 -9.38 5.73 3.59
C GLY A 38 -8.88 4.37 3.12
N LEU A 39 -7.66 4.01 3.50
CA LEU A 39 -6.97 2.75 3.18
C LEU A 39 -7.11 1.71 4.29
N PHE A 40 -7.41 2.16 5.51
CA PHE A 40 -7.60 1.32 6.69
C PHE A 40 -8.93 1.66 7.36
N GLY A 41 -9.64 0.62 7.81
CA GLY A 41 -10.96 0.73 8.42
C GLY A 41 -11.15 -0.26 9.56
N PRO A 42 -12.37 -0.37 10.11
CA PRO A 42 -12.65 -1.21 11.28
C PRO A 42 -12.42 -2.71 11.06
N ASP A 43 -12.49 -3.17 9.80
CA ASP A 43 -12.20 -4.55 9.39
C ASP A 43 -10.74 -4.73 8.89
N GLY A 44 -9.90 -3.71 9.08
CA GLY A 44 -8.50 -3.68 8.63
C GLY A 44 -8.32 -3.04 7.25
N LEU A 45 -7.48 -3.64 6.41
CA LEU A 45 -7.06 -3.06 5.13
C LEU A 45 -8.21 -3.04 4.12
N SER A 46 -8.56 -1.84 3.62
CA SER A 46 -9.64 -1.66 2.64
C SER A 46 -9.30 -2.26 1.27
N ASP A 47 -10.33 -2.62 0.51
CA ASP A 47 -10.17 -3.18 -0.85
C ASP A 47 -9.40 -2.23 -1.79
N ASN A 48 -9.59 -0.92 -1.59
CA ASN A 48 -8.89 0.13 -2.32
C ASN A 48 -7.37 0.10 -2.09
N ALA A 49 -6.94 -0.17 -0.85
CA ALA A 49 -5.53 -0.31 -0.51
C ALA A 49 -4.91 -1.57 -1.13
N ARG A 50 -5.63 -2.69 -1.11
CA ARG A 50 -5.21 -3.93 -1.79
C ARG A 50 -5.06 -3.73 -3.29
N ASN A 51 -6.03 -3.06 -3.91
CA ASN A 51 -5.97 -2.73 -5.33
C ASN A 51 -4.81 -1.77 -5.64
N LEU A 52 -4.53 -0.77 -4.79
CA LEU A 52 -3.40 0.13 -4.98
C LEU A 52 -2.07 -0.64 -4.98
N VAL A 53 -1.83 -1.46 -3.94
CA VAL A 53 -0.61 -2.28 -3.84
C VAL A 53 -0.49 -3.23 -5.02
N ARG A 54 -1.57 -3.93 -5.39
CA ARG A 54 -1.58 -4.83 -6.55
C ARG A 54 -1.26 -4.10 -7.85
N ASN A 55 -1.86 -2.92 -8.08
CA ASN A 55 -1.64 -2.15 -9.31
C ASN A 55 -0.19 -1.66 -9.41
N GLU A 56 0.39 -1.16 -8.32
CA GLU A 56 1.79 -0.72 -8.30
C GLU A 56 2.76 -1.89 -8.49
N LEU A 57 2.57 -3.02 -7.80
CA LEU A 57 3.39 -4.21 -8.01
C LEU A 57 3.29 -4.74 -9.45
N LEU A 58 2.09 -4.69 -10.04
CA LEU A 58 1.90 -5.04 -11.45
C LEU A 58 2.59 -4.03 -12.37
N ALA A 59 2.55 -2.73 -12.06
CA ALA A 59 3.25 -1.70 -12.81
C ALA A 59 4.77 -1.87 -12.71
N GLU A 60 5.32 -2.13 -11.52
CA GLU A 60 6.74 -2.44 -11.32
C GLU A 60 7.16 -3.71 -12.07
N ARG A 61 6.37 -4.78 -11.96
CA ARG A 61 6.63 -6.03 -12.67
C ARG A 61 6.58 -5.83 -14.19
N ARG A 62 5.62 -5.04 -14.67
CA ARG A 62 5.51 -4.66 -16.08
C ARG A 62 6.70 -3.82 -16.53
N ASN A 63 7.14 -2.84 -15.74
CA ASN A 63 8.34 -2.03 -16.02
C ASN A 63 9.60 -2.90 -16.09
N ARG A 64 9.72 -3.91 -15.21
CA ARG A 64 10.82 -4.89 -15.27
C ARG A 64 10.73 -5.80 -16.49
N LEU A 65 9.54 -6.29 -16.84
CA LEU A 65 9.31 -7.18 -17.99
C LEU A 65 9.43 -6.47 -19.33
N GLN A 66 9.00 -5.21 -19.40
CA GLN A 66 9.13 -4.39 -20.59
C GLN A 66 10.54 -3.88 -20.81
N GLY A 67 11.47 -4.12 -19.86
CA GLY A 67 12.86 -3.73 -20.00
C GLY A 67 12.96 -2.24 -20.31
N LEU A 68 12.91 -1.39 -19.29
CA LEU A 68 13.52 -0.07 -19.40
C LEU A 68 14.95 -0.25 -19.94
N HIS A 69 15.07 -0.01 -21.24
CA HIS A 69 16.28 0.21 -22.01
C HIS A 69 16.70 1.67 -21.82
#